data_AF-Q0RU17-F1
#
_entry.id   AF-Q0RU17-F1
#
_cell.length_a   1.000
_cell.length_b   1.000
_cell.length_c   1.000
_cell.angle_alpha   90.00
_cell.angle_beta   90.00
_cell.angle_gamma   90.00
#
_symmetry.space_group_name_H-M   'P 1'
#
loop_
_entity.id
_entity.type
_entity.pdbx_description
1 polymer ?
#
loop_
_entity_poly.entity_id
_entity_poly.type
_entity_poly.pdbx_seq_one_letter_code
_entity_poly.pdbx_strand_id
1 'polypeptide(L)'
;MLPENDDGSDCHGGFRMGKARLFVVATVLAGMVGLTGCLEDTSVSTTGTTAGSAQGAAANGSTGAPAGKPGSAAGGAKQAQYGEVLEVRKGGDVAATLSVAAPKAVGSFFGGASKPTSGPAFATFIVSFSSQKQGFNVNPFDFFVRTPEGARVQPTFGCEPAFNAATLGAGEKFQGCLTVDVAHGNLVYTSGLFDSTSLVEWPGF
;
A
#
# COMPACT_ATOMS: atom_id res chain seq x y z
N MET A 1 8.30 18.00 64.52
CA MET A 1 7.52 18.24 65.75
C MET A 1 6.07 18.45 65.32
N LEU A 2 5.24 17.41 65.47
CA LEU A 2 3.78 17.47 65.46
C LEU A 2 3.30 17.75 66.90
N PRO A 3 2.05 18.20 67.08
CA PRO A 3 0.96 17.28 67.46
C PRO A 3 -0.30 17.51 66.61
N GLU A 4 -1.03 16.51 66.10
CA GLU A 4 -1.95 15.55 66.76
C GLU A 4 -3.01 16.20 67.66
N ASN A 5 -4.25 16.22 67.18
CA ASN A 5 -5.43 15.77 67.93
C ASN A 5 -6.57 15.33 66.99
N ASP A 6 -7.14 14.22 67.42
CA ASP A 6 -8.17 13.34 66.88
C ASP A 6 -9.59 13.89 67.16
N ASP A 7 -10.56 13.52 66.32
CA ASP A 7 -11.93 13.18 66.77
C ASP A 7 -12.72 12.60 65.57
N GLY A 8 -12.97 11.29 65.63
CA GLY A 8 -13.71 10.54 64.63
C GLY A 8 -15.23 10.58 64.77
N SER A 9 -15.92 10.10 63.74
CA SER A 9 -17.13 9.28 63.88
C SER A 9 -17.49 8.59 62.55
N ASP A 10 -17.42 7.27 62.59
CA ASP A 10 -18.01 6.30 61.68
C ASP A 10 -19.53 6.47 61.54
N CYS A 11 -20.05 6.27 60.33
CA CYS A 11 -21.40 5.76 60.10
C CYS A 11 -21.39 4.84 58.86
N HIS A 12 -21.21 3.56 59.12
CA HIS A 12 -21.56 2.46 58.22
C HIS A 12 -23.06 2.48 57.88
N GLY A 13 -23.40 2.31 56.60
CA GLY A 13 -24.78 2.05 56.15
C GLY A 13 -24.79 1.42 54.76
N GLY A 14 -24.74 0.09 54.71
CA GLY A 14 -24.70 -0.68 53.46
C GLY A 14 -26.05 -0.74 52.72
N PHE A 15 -25.99 -1.03 51.42
CA PHE A 15 -27.10 -1.62 50.69
C PHE A 15 -26.62 -2.83 49.88
N ARG A 16 -27.22 -3.98 50.21
CA ARG A 16 -27.04 -5.27 49.54
C ARG A 16 -27.97 -5.40 48.33
N MET A 17 -27.41 -5.91 47.23
CA MET A 17 -27.86 -7.08 46.45
C MET A 17 -29.26 -7.07 45.79
N GLY A 18 -29.27 -7.19 44.46
CA GLY A 18 -30.03 -8.29 43.81
C GLY A 18 -31.11 -7.95 42.77
N LYS A 19 -30.80 -8.37 41.52
CA LYS A 19 -31.70 -8.91 40.46
C LYS A 19 -32.78 -8.01 39.85
N ALA A 20 -32.65 -7.75 38.54
CA ALA A 20 -33.63 -8.19 37.54
C ALA A 20 -33.07 -8.06 36.12
N ARG A 21 -33.31 -9.09 35.32
CA ARG A 21 -32.99 -9.22 33.89
C ARG A 21 -33.91 -8.30 33.06
N LEU A 22 -33.43 -7.73 31.96
CA LEU A 22 -34.32 -7.24 30.90
C LEU A 22 -33.83 -7.61 29.50
N PHE A 23 -34.82 -7.69 28.62
CA PHE A 23 -34.92 -8.54 27.44
C PHE A 23 -34.19 -8.01 26.19
N VAL A 24 -33.87 -8.98 25.31
CA VAL A 24 -33.42 -8.82 23.92
C VAL A 24 -34.48 -8.11 23.09
N VAL A 25 -34.08 -7.17 22.23
CA VAL A 25 -34.79 -6.86 20.97
C VAL A 25 -33.77 -6.72 19.85
N ALA A 26 -33.83 -7.65 18.91
CA ALA A 26 -33.15 -7.61 17.63
C ALA A 26 -33.93 -6.71 16.68
N THR A 27 -33.26 -5.74 16.07
CA THR A 27 -33.77 -4.99 14.92
C THR A 27 -32.98 -5.38 13.68
N VAL A 28 -33.55 -6.32 12.92
CA VAL A 28 -33.23 -6.49 11.50
C VAL A 28 -33.95 -5.38 10.76
N LEU A 29 -33.21 -4.44 10.18
CA LEU A 29 -33.74 -3.59 9.13
C LEU A 29 -33.10 -4.00 7.80
N ALA A 30 -33.90 -4.71 7.00
CA ALA A 30 -33.67 -4.85 5.58
C ALA A 30 -33.96 -3.51 4.89
N GLY A 31 -32.96 -2.96 4.21
CA GLY A 31 -33.10 -1.83 3.30
C GLY A 31 -32.50 -2.20 1.94
N MET A 32 -33.30 -2.78 1.06
CA MET A 32 -33.03 -2.76 -0.37
C MET A 32 -33.59 -1.47 -0.94
N VAL A 33 -32.73 -0.55 -1.38
CA VAL A 33 -33.03 0.40 -2.46
C VAL A 33 -31.75 0.56 -3.27
N GLY A 34 -31.83 0.21 -4.55
CA GLY A 34 -30.72 0.32 -5.48
C GLY A 34 -30.32 1.77 -5.69
N LEU A 35 -29.00 1.99 -5.78
CA LEU A 35 -28.44 3.01 -6.63
C LEU A 35 -27.53 2.30 -7.64
N THR A 36 -27.97 2.26 -8.88
CA THR A 36 -27.11 2.28 -10.05
C THR A 36 -26.21 3.52 -9.95
N GLY A 37 -25.02 3.35 -9.39
CA GLY A 37 -23.92 4.29 -9.45
C GLY A 37 -22.76 3.57 -10.08
N CYS A 38 -22.20 4.15 -11.14
CA CYS A 38 -21.14 3.61 -11.97
C CYS A 38 -20.11 2.82 -11.16
N LEU A 39 -19.88 1.55 -11.52
CA LEU A 39 -18.60 0.91 -11.25
C LEU A 39 -17.55 1.76 -11.99
N GLU A 40 -16.98 2.72 -11.28
CA GLU A 40 -15.80 3.44 -11.73
C GLU A 40 -14.66 2.43 -11.66
N ASP A 41 -14.39 1.78 -12.79
CA ASP A 41 -13.20 0.98 -13.04
C ASP A 41 -11.97 1.79 -12.63
N THR A 42 -11.49 1.56 -11.40
CA THR A 42 -10.29 2.23 -10.89
C THR A 42 -9.11 1.37 -11.27
N SER A 43 -8.54 1.67 -12.44
CA SER A 43 -7.40 0.96 -13.01
C SER A 43 -6.10 1.74 -12.83
N VAL A 44 -5.02 1.07 -12.43
CA VAL A 44 -3.65 1.60 -12.59
C VAL A 44 -3.26 1.41 -14.05
N SER A 45 -3.33 2.48 -14.84
CA SER A 45 -3.00 2.44 -16.28
C SER A 45 -1.50 2.69 -16.50
N THR A 46 -0.98 2.10 -17.58
CA THR A 46 0.39 2.30 -18.06
C THR A 46 0.32 3.21 -19.29
N THR A 47 1.05 4.34 -19.28
CA THR A 47 1.14 5.19 -20.47
C THR A 47 2.24 4.65 -21.38
N GLY A 48 1.88 3.79 -22.34
CA GLY A 48 2.81 3.26 -23.34
C GLY A 48 3.10 4.28 -24.43
N THR A 49 4.37 4.64 -24.62
CA THR A 49 4.84 5.33 -25.83
C THR A 49 5.59 4.32 -26.69
N THR A 50 4.98 3.86 -27.78
CA THR A 50 5.66 3.10 -28.84
C THR A 50 5.49 3.87 -30.16
N ALA A 51 6.57 4.51 -30.60
CA ALA A 51 6.70 4.96 -31.99
C ALA A 51 6.93 3.71 -32.85
N GLY A 52 6.05 3.49 -33.82
CA GLY A 52 5.98 2.26 -34.60
C GLY A 52 7.06 2.12 -35.67
N SER A 53 7.16 0.90 -36.19
CA SER A 53 7.51 0.62 -37.58
C SER A 53 6.73 -0.60 -38.02
N ALA A 54 5.93 -0.43 -39.06
CA ALA A 54 5.00 -1.41 -39.60
C ALA A 54 5.59 -2.08 -40.84
N GLN A 55 5.68 -3.42 -40.81
CA GLN A 55 5.68 -4.33 -41.96
C GLN A 55 5.19 -5.67 -41.37
N GLY A 56 4.12 -6.36 -41.78
CA GLY A 56 3.37 -6.40 -43.03
C GLY A 56 3.27 -7.88 -43.44
N ALA A 57 2.07 -8.47 -43.44
CA ALA A 57 1.55 -9.46 -44.41
C ALA A 57 0.40 -10.36 -43.88
N ALA A 58 -0.75 -10.27 -44.58
CA ALA A 58 -1.75 -11.28 -44.99
C ALA A 58 -2.22 -12.35 -43.97
N ALA A 59 -3.47 -12.32 -43.48
CA ALA A 59 -4.76 -12.66 -44.14
C ALA A 59 -5.05 -14.17 -44.25
N ASN A 60 -6.02 -14.68 -43.47
CA ASN A 60 -7.15 -15.50 -43.99
C ASN A 60 -8.27 -15.62 -42.93
N GLY A 61 -9.53 -15.58 -43.38
CA GLY A 61 -10.70 -15.28 -42.56
C GLY A 61 -11.56 -16.46 -42.07
N SER A 62 -12.68 -16.06 -41.43
CA SER A 62 -13.90 -16.83 -41.09
C SER A 62 -13.74 -17.85 -39.95
N THR A 63 -14.54 -17.93 -38.89
CA THR A 63 -15.94 -17.56 -38.63
C THR A 63 -16.19 -17.62 -37.11
N GLY A 64 -17.18 -16.88 -36.61
CA GLY A 64 -17.37 -16.55 -35.20
C GLY A 64 -17.55 -17.70 -34.20
N ALA A 65 -16.99 -17.47 -33.03
CA ALA A 65 -17.53 -17.89 -31.74
C ALA A 65 -17.45 -16.65 -30.82
N PRO A 66 -18.48 -16.33 -30.01
CA PRO A 66 -18.42 -15.16 -29.12
C PRO A 66 -17.20 -15.32 -28.22
N ALA A 67 -16.38 -14.27 -28.15
CA ALA A 67 -15.26 -14.18 -27.24
C ALA A 67 -15.74 -14.60 -25.85
N GLY A 68 -15.20 -15.71 -25.36
CA GLY A 68 -15.40 -16.14 -23.99
C GLY A 68 -15.08 -14.94 -23.11
N LYS A 69 -16.08 -14.51 -22.34
CA LYS A 69 -15.93 -13.60 -21.20
C LYS A 69 -14.56 -13.88 -20.57
N PRO A 70 -13.67 -12.90 -20.40
CA PRO A 70 -12.54 -13.09 -19.51
C PRO A 70 -13.14 -13.56 -18.20
N GLY A 71 -12.87 -14.81 -17.85
CA GLY A 71 -13.23 -15.34 -16.54
C GLY A 71 -12.68 -14.36 -15.53
N SER A 72 -13.53 -13.97 -14.58
CA SER A 72 -13.18 -13.14 -13.45
C SER A 72 -11.98 -13.76 -12.75
N ALA A 73 -10.77 -13.35 -13.15
CA ALA A 73 -9.56 -13.68 -12.44
C ALA A 73 -9.66 -12.93 -11.12
N ALA A 74 -9.65 -13.69 -10.01
CA ALA A 74 -9.49 -13.15 -8.68
C ALA A 74 -8.42 -12.06 -8.70
N GLY A 75 -8.73 -10.88 -8.14
CA GLY A 75 -7.89 -9.68 -8.21
C GLY A 75 -6.42 -9.97 -7.94
N GLY A 76 -5.64 -10.08 -9.01
CA GLY A 76 -4.21 -10.33 -8.97
C GLY A 76 -3.47 -9.00 -8.86
N ALA A 77 -2.34 -9.00 -8.16
CA ALA A 77 -1.47 -7.85 -8.11
C ALA A 77 -0.99 -7.45 -9.51
N LYS A 78 -1.02 -6.16 -9.84
CA LYS A 78 -0.46 -5.64 -11.09
C LYS A 78 1.06 -5.76 -11.03
N GLN A 79 1.67 -6.37 -12.03
CA GLN A 79 3.13 -6.32 -12.19
C GLN A 79 3.54 -5.06 -12.95
N ALA A 80 4.55 -4.37 -12.44
CA ALA A 80 5.15 -3.17 -13.04
C ALA A 80 6.62 -3.41 -13.40
N GLN A 81 7.13 -2.63 -14.35
CA GLN A 81 8.54 -2.62 -14.67
C GLN A 81 9.28 -1.53 -13.88
N TYR A 82 10.55 -1.76 -13.56
CA TYR A 82 11.37 -0.70 -12.97
C TYR A 82 11.56 0.45 -13.95
N GLY A 83 11.42 1.68 -13.47
CA GLY A 83 11.42 2.90 -14.27
C GLY A 83 10.08 3.25 -14.93
N GLU A 84 9.09 2.36 -14.88
CA GLU A 84 7.73 2.65 -15.32
C GLU A 84 7.10 3.73 -14.43
N VAL A 85 6.34 4.64 -15.05
CA VAL A 85 5.51 5.62 -14.35
C VAL A 85 4.08 5.09 -14.28
N LEU A 86 3.58 4.93 -13.06
CA LEU A 86 2.26 4.42 -12.74
C LEU A 86 1.37 5.53 -12.20
N GLU A 87 0.07 5.45 -12.49
CA GLU A 87 -0.93 6.32 -11.89
C GLU A 87 -1.47 5.73 -10.59
N VAL A 88 -1.38 6.49 -9.50
CA VAL A 88 -2.06 6.18 -8.24
C VAL A 88 -3.38 6.92 -8.24
N ARG A 89 -4.49 6.18 -8.21
CA ARG A 89 -5.84 6.75 -8.31
C ARG A 89 -6.59 6.71 -6.98
N LYS A 90 -7.49 7.68 -6.77
CA LYS A 90 -8.38 7.77 -5.61
C LYS A 90 -9.76 8.27 -6.08
N GLY A 91 -10.77 7.40 -6.02
CA GLY A 91 -12.13 7.71 -6.47
C GLY A 91 -12.17 8.08 -7.96
N GLY A 92 -11.66 7.20 -8.83
CA GLY A 92 -11.60 7.41 -10.28
C GLY A 92 -10.50 8.37 -10.78
N ASP A 93 -10.13 9.37 -9.98
CA ASP A 93 -9.14 10.38 -10.34
C ASP A 93 -7.69 9.99 -10.05
N VAL A 94 -6.76 10.46 -10.88
CA VAL A 94 -5.32 10.36 -10.60
C VAL A 94 -4.95 11.30 -9.45
N ALA A 95 -4.48 10.72 -8.34
CA ALA A 95 -4.03 11.43 -7.15
C ALA A 95 -2.53 11.75 -7.20
N ALA A 96 -1.73 10.82 -7.73
CA ALA A 96 -0.30 10.99 -7.93
C ALA A 96 0.21 10.07 -9.05
N THR A 97 1.44 10.30 -9.51
CA THR A 97 2.22 9.31 -10.25
C THR A 97 3.32 8.73 -9.37
N LEU A 98 3.67 7.46 -9.61
CA LEU A 98 4.69 6.70 -8.89
C LEU A 98 5.65 6.06 -9.90
N SER A 99 6.95 6.13 -9.63
CA SER A 99 7.96 5.32 -10.34
C SER A 99 8.99 4.78 -9.36
N VAL A 100 9.44 3.55 -9.60
CA VAL A 100 10.50 2.90 -8.82
C VAL A 100 11.67 2.55 -9.73
N ALA A 101 12.87 3.01 -9.42
CA ALA A 101 14.08 2.65 -10.15
C ALA A 101 14.52 1.21 -9.80
N ALA A 102 15.25 0.58 -10.73
CA ALA A 102 15.86 -0.73 -10.46
C ALA A 102 16.75 -0.66 -9.21
N PRO A 103 16.71 -1.69 -8.34
CA PRO A 103 17.45 -1.66 -7.10
C PRO A 103 18.95 -1.70 -7.33
N LYS A 104 19.68 -1.09 -6.39
CA LYS A 104 21.14 -1.19 -6.30
C LYS A 104 21.50 -2.08 -5.12
N ALA A 105 22.45 -2.98 -5.35
CA ALA A 105 23.07 -3.74 -4.27
C ALA A 105 24.02 -2.85 -3.46
N VAL A 106 23.85 -2.82 -2.14
CA VAL A 106 24.70 -2.07 -1.21
C VAL A 106 25.30 -3.01 -0.18
N GLY A 107 26.63 -3.09 -0.10
CA GLY A 107 27.30 -4.02 0.81
C GLY A 107 27.32 -3.59 2.28
N SER A 108 27.16 -2.29 2.56
CA SER A 108 27.11 -1.77 3.92
C SER A 108 26.65 -0.31 3.97
N PHE A 109 26.14 0.13 5.12
CA PHE A 109 25.86 1.54 5.42
C PHE A 109 26.72 2.09 6.55
N PHE A 110 26.73 3.42 6.71
CA PHE A 110 27.41 4.14 7.80
C PHE A 110 28.89 3.77 7.96
N GLY A 111 29.63 3.74 6.86
CA GLY A 111 31.06 3.38 6.88
C GLY A 111 31.35 1.93 7.26
N GLY A 112 30.37 1.02 7.16
CA GLY A 112 30.55 -0.41 7.44
C GLY A 112 29.92 -0.89 8.75
N ALA A 113 29.31 0.01 9.54
CA ALA A 113 28.68 -0.33 10.82
C ALA A 113 27.42 -1.19 10.65
N SER A 114 26.69 -1.02 9.55
CA SER A 114 25.54 -1.85 9.19
C SER A 114 25.87 -2.72 7.97
N LYS A 115 25.69 -4.03 8.11
CA LYS A 115 25.96 -5.05 7.10
C LYS A 115 24.72 -5.92 6.88
N PRO A 116 24.50 -6.44 5.67
CA PRO A 116 23.35 -7.29 5.38
C PRO A 116 23.44 -8.59 6.18
N THR A 117 22.29 -9.07 6.63
CA THR A 117 22.14 -10.32 7.40
C THR A 117 21.42 -11.40 6.62
N SER A 118 20.60 -11.01 5.64
CA SER A 118 19.75 -11.93 4.87
C SER A 118 20.32 -12.29 3.50
N GLY A 119 21.47 -11.72 3.11
CA GLY A 119 22.07 -11.91 1.80
C GLY A 119 23.43 -11.21 1.64
N PRO A 120 24.00 -11.17 0.42
CA PRO A 120 25.31 -10.58 0.17
C PRO A 120 25.30 -9.04 0.18
N ALA A 121 24.12 -8.41 0.02
CA ALA A 121 23.93 -6.98 -0.05
C ALA A 121 22.52 -6.60 0.42
N PHE A 122 22.34 -5.37 0.87
CA PHE A 122 21.04 -4.74 0.93
C PHE A 122 20.56 -4.41 -0.49
N ALA A 123 19.25 -4.43 -0.72
CA ALA A 123 18.67 -3.86 -1.93
C ALA A 123 18.14 -2.45 -1.64
N THR A 124 18.60 -1.46 -2.40
CA THR A 124 18.18 -0.05 -2.27
C THR A 124 17.45 0.41 -3.53
N PHE A 125 16.20 0.83 -3.36
CA PHE A 125 15.33 1.36 -4.40
C PHE A 125 15.29 2.89 -4.32
N ILE A 126 15.21 3.56 -5.46
CA ILE A 126 14.83 4.97 -5.52
C ILE A 126 13.37 5.03 -5.94
N VAL A 127 12.54 5.65 -5.09
CA VAL A 127 11.10 5.81 -5.32
C VAL A 127 10.81 7.29 -5.53
N SER A 128 10.02 7.60 -6.55
CA SER A 128 9.60 8.96 -6.86
C SER A 128 8.10 9.05 -6.96
N PHE A 129 7.54 10.13 -6.40
CA PHE A 129 6.15 10.51 -6.53
C PHE A 129 6.02 11.91 -7.15
N SER A 130 4.97 12.13 -7.92
CA SER A 130 4.51 13.47 -8.30
C SER A 130 3.03 13.59 -7.97
N SER A 131 2.69 14.49 -7.05
CA SER A 131 1.31 14.66 -6.64
C SER A 131 0.52 15.47 -7.66
N GLN A 132 -0.70 15.02 -7.98
CA GLN A 132 -1.64 15.74 -8.85
C GLN A 132 -2.65 16.57 -8.05
N LYS A 133 -2.78 16.30 -6.74
CA LYS A 133 -3.74 16.97 -5.84
C LYS A 133 -3.05 17.42 -4.56
N GLN A 134 -3.67 18.35 -3.84
CA GLN A 134 -3.17 18.71 -2.51
C GLN A 134 -3.46 17.60 -1.50
N GLY A 135 -2.55 17.39 -0.55
CA GLY A 135 -2.77 16.48 0.58
C GLY A 135 -2.49 15.01 0.25
N PHE A 136 -1.66 14.74 -0.75
CA PHE A 136 -1.26 13.37 -1.07
C PHE A 136 -0.19 12.90 -0.08
N ASN A 137 -0.49 11.86 0.69
CA ASN A 137 0.44 11.33 1.68
C ASN A 137 1.32 10.25 1.06
N VAL A 138 2.63 10.41 1.17
CA VAL A 138 3.61 9.33 0.93
C VAL A 138 4.00 8.73 2.27
N ASN A 139 4.12 7.40 2.31
CA ASN A 139 4.48 6.67 3.53
C ASN A 139 5.41 5.50 3.19
N PRO A 140 6.60 5.37 3.81
CA PRO A 140 7.48 4.23 3.56
C PRO A 140 6.84 2.88 3.92
N PHE A 141 5.89 2.85 4.86
CA PHE A 141 5.21 1.62 5.27
C PHE A 141 4.14 1.12 4.28
N ASP A 142 3.84 1.91 3.26
CA ASP A 142 3.05 1.45 2.11
C ASP A 142 3.88 0.53 1.19
N PHE A 143 5.19 0.44 1.41
CA PHE A 143 6.09 -0.44 0.69
C PHE A 143 6.54 -1.61 1.56
N PHE A 144 6.64 -2.80 0.98
CA PHE A 144 7.28 -3.95 1.61
C PHE A 144 7.84 -4.88 0.53
N VAL A 145 8.73 -5.79 0.91
CA VAL A 145 9.14 -6.89 0.04
C VAL A 145 8.39 -8.14 0.39
N ARG A 146 7.84 -8.80 -0.63
CA ARG A 146 7.33 -10.16 -0.53
C ARG A 146 8.45 -11.13 -0.91
N THR A 147 8.91 -11.95 0.03
CA THR A 147 9.89 -13.01 -0.26
C THR A 147 9.21 -14.16 -0.99
N PRO A 148 9.96 -15.08 -1.65
CA PRO A 148 9.36 -16.25 -2.31
C PRO A 148 8.57 -17.15 -1.37
N GLU A 149 8.93 -17.19 -0.09
CA GLU A 149 8.21 -17.93 0.96
C GLU A 149 6.91 -17.23 1.39
N GLY A 150 6.64 -16.04 0.83
CA GLY A 150 5.46 -15.22 1.13
C GLY A 150 5.61 -14.32 2.36
N ALA A 151 6.80 -14.23 2.96
CA ALA A 151 7.05 -13.34 4.09
C ALA A 151 7.01 -11.87 3.63
N ARG A 152 6.50 -10.99 4.51
CA ARG A 152 6.54 -9.54 4.32
C ARG A 152 7.71 -8.95 5.08
N VAL A 153 8.62 -8.29 4.37
CA VAL A 153 9.78 -7.61 4.95
C VAL A 153 9.66 -6.12 4.72
N GLN A 154 9.68 -5.34 5.80
CA GLN A 154 9.56 -3.89 5.74
C GLN A 154 10.90 -3.24 5.35
N PRO A 155 10.87 -2.06 4.69
CA PRO A 155 12.07 -1.26 4.49
C PRO A 155 12.76 -0.88 5.80
N THR A 156 14.08 -0.82 5.75
CA THR A 156 14.97 -0.38 6.81
C THR A 156 15.60 0.97 6.47
N PHE A 157 16.26 1.58 7.46
CA PHE A 157 17.02 2.82 7.28
C PHE A 157 18.46 2.53 6.84
N GLY A 158 19.06 3.43 6.06
CA GLY A 158 20.48 3.32 5.72
C GLY A 158 20.93 4.13 4.52
N CYS A 159 20.04 4.36 3.55
CA CYS A 159 20.33 5.14 2.36
C CYS A 159 19.86 6.59 2.51
N GLU A 160 20.47 7.50 1.74
CA GLU A 160 20.07 8.91 1.65
C GLU A 160 19.83 9.34 0.19
N PRO A 161 18.84 10.21 -0.10
CA PRO A 161 17.87 10.78 0.85
C PRO A 161 16.86 9.72 1.31
N ALA A 162 16.71 9.53 2.62
CA ALA A 162 15.80 8.52 3.16
C ALA A 162 14.35 8.79 2.73
N PHE A 163 13.61 7.74 2.37
CA PHE A 163 12.17 7.84 2.12
C PHE A 163 11.43 8.02 3.45
N ASN A 164 11.10 9.28 3.77
CA ASN A 164 10.31 9.63 4.94
C ASN A 164 8.84 9.89 4.58
N ALA A 165 7.96 9.72 5.55
CA ALA A 165 6.56 10.09 5.38
C ALA A 165 6.43 11.62 5.17
N ALA A 166 5.60 12.02 4.22
CA ALA A 166 5.35 13.42 3.90
C ALA A 166 3.95 13.61 3.31
N THR A 167 3.43 14.83 3.42
CA THR A 167 2.19 15.25 2.76
C THR A 167 2.55 16.22 1.65
N LEU A 168 2.27 15.84 0.41
CA LEU A 168 2.61 16.59 -0.78
C LEU A 168 1.47 17.57 -1.16
N GLY A 169 1.86 18.78 -1.53
CA GLY A 169 1.01 19.76 -2.20
C GLY A 169 0.71 19.39 -3.65
N ALA A 170 -0.19 20.14 -4.29
CA ALA A 170 -0.49 19.93 -5.71
C ALA A 170 0.73 20.24 -6.58
N GLY A 171 1.09 19.32 -7.48
CA GLY A 171 2.27 19.43 -8.34
C GLY A 171 3.61 19.16 -7.64
N GLU A 172 3.60 18.91 -6.33
CA GLU A 172 4.83 18.64 -5.57
C GLU A 172 5.41 17.28 -5.94
N LYS A 173 6.75 17.24 -6.02
CA LYS A 173 7.52 16.04 -6.31
C LYS A 173 8.25 15.58 -5.06
N PHE A 174 8.29 14.28 -4.89
CA PHE A 174 9.02 13.63 -3.80
C PHE A 174 9.93 12.55 -4.39
N GLN A 175 11.14 12.44 -3.85
CA GLN A 175 12.04 11.34 -4.14
C GLN A 175 12.74 10.91 -2.85
N GLY A 176 12.73 9.62 -2.59
CA GLY A 176 13.39 9.02 -1.45
C GLY A 176 13.86 7.61 -1.75
N CYS A 177 14.82 7.14 -0.99
CA CYS A 177 15.34 5.79 -1.12
C CYS A 177 14.74 4.87 -0.05
N LEU A 178 14.40 3.65 -0.45
CA LEU A 178 13.99 2.56 0.42
C LEU A 178 15.05 1.48 0.39
N THR A 179 15.45 0.98 1.55
CA THR A 179 16.43 -0.10 1.66
C THR A 179 15.79 -1.30 2.33
N VAL A 180 16.17 -2.51 1.95
CA VAL A 180 15.72 -3.76 2.57
C VAL A 180 16.89 -4.72 2.73
N ASP A 181 16.88 -5.51 3.80
CA ASP A 181 17.83 -6.60 4.03
C ASP A 181 17.17 -7.94 3.71
N VAL A 182 17.15 -8.26 2.41
CA VAL A 182 16.59 -9.51 1.85
C VAL A 182 17.45 -9.94 0.68
N ALA A 183 17.65 -11.25 0.51
CA ALA A 183 18.43 -11.77 -0.62
C ALA A 183 17.72 -11.58 -1.96
N HIS A 184 16.40 -11.75 -2.00
CA HIS A 184 15.59 -11.65 -3.20
C HIS A 184 14.10 -11.55 -2.82
N GLY A 185 13.29 -11.02 -3.73
CA GLY A 185 11.85 -10.93 -3.59
C GLY A 185 11.22 -9.98 -4.60
N ASN A 186 9.95 -9.65 -4.38
CA ASN A 186 9.24 -8.62 -5.13
C ASN A 186 9.05 -7.39 -4.24
N LEU A 187 9.41 -6.21 -4.74
CA LEU A 187 9.00 -4.98 -4.07
C LEU A 187 7.50 -4.78 -4.32
N VAL A 188 6.78 -4.47 -3.26
CA VAL A 188 5.34 -4.29 -3.27
C VAL A 188 5.01 -2.88 -2.82
N TYR A 189 4.09 -2.24 -3.52
CA TYR A 189 3.42 -1.02 -3.06
C TYR A 189 1.93 -1.29 -2.83
N THR A 190 1.46 -0.93 -1.65
CA THR A 190 0.06 -0.94 -1.25
C THR A 190 -0.26 0.32 -0.47
N SER A 191 -1.00 1.24 -1.06
CA SER A 191 -1.62 2.35 -0.33
C SER A 191 -3.00 1.95 0.17
N GLY A 192 -3.38 2.41 1.37
CA GLY A 192 -4.79 2.39 1.81
C GLY A 192 -5.73 3.27 0.97
N LEU A 193 -5.18 3.99 -0.01
CA LEU A 193 -5.93 4.73 -1.04
C LEU A 193 -6.36 3.85 -2.22
N PHE A 194 -5.72 2.70 -2.41
CA PHE A 194 -6.23 1.67 -3.29
C PHE A 194 -7.48 1.05 -2.65
N ASP A 195 -8.45 0.63 -3.47
CA ASP A 195 -9.32 -0.44 -3.02
C ASP A 195 -8.45 -1.65 -2.60
N SER A 196 -8.94 -2.49 -1.69
CA SER A 196 -8.19 -3.62 -1.12
C SER A 196 -7.62 -4.63 -2.14
N THR A 197 -7.85 -4.40 -3.43
CA THR A 197 -7.48 -5.19 -4.60
C THR A 197 -6.32 -4.62 -5.42
N SER A 198 -5.96 -3.33 -5.29
CA SER A 198 -4.94 -2.72 -6.16
C SER A 198 -3.56 -2.69 -5.51
N LEU A 199 -2.83 -3.80 -5.65
CA LEU A 199 -1.44 -3.94 -5.22
C LEU A 199 -0.54 -3.94 -6.46
N VAL A 200 0.57 -3.21 -6.41
CA VAL A 200 1.58 -3.19 -7.48
C VAL A 200 2.83 -3.92 -7.01
N GLU A 201 3.35 -4.82 -7.85
CA GLU A 201 4.61 -5.52 -7.60
C GLU A 201 5.64 -5.23 -8.68
N TRP A 202 6.88 -4.99 -8.25
CA TRP A 202 8.06 -5.03 -9.10
C TRP A 202 8.76 -6.37 -8.86
N PRO A 203 8.80 -7.24 -9.88
CA PRO A 203 9.34 -8.56 -9.72
C PRO A 203 10.87 -8.52 -9.59
N GLY A 204 11.41 -9.39 -8.73
CA GLY A 204 12.77 -9.89 -8.77
C GLY A 204 13.89 -8.86 -8.64
N PHE A 205 14.74 -9.06 -7.64
CA PHE A 205 16.02 -8.39 -7.48
C PHE A 205 16.97 -9.25 -6.65
#